data_AF-A0A7W0W2V6-F1
#
_entry.id   AF-A0A7W0W2V6-F1
#
_cell.length_a   1.000
_cell.length_b   1.000
_cell.length_c   1.000
_cell.angle_alpha   90.00
_cell.angle_beta   90.00
_cell.angle_gamma   90.00
#
_symmetry.space_group_name_H-M   'P 1'
#
loop_
_entity.id
_entity.type
_entity.pdbx_description
1 polymer ?
#
loop_
_entity_poly.entity_id
_entity_poly.type
_entity_poly.pdbx_seq_one_letter_code
_entity_poly.pdbx_strand_id
1 'polypeptide(L)'
;MKLTFAMPSQEISYPLDVQGDPTSLQYAWVRNGDTVLATPPRPLAGARMLAPDTAGFFRLALLKGNGQRDVEGLTLAVLVPFDEKEGSMLRGYHIGTYLSERVRRPTRVPPPEGFLEITERDLALPITTHLSVRDFLNQDGQKVWPRYAAVSPKLLDKLELVIAEVTRWHGQGSRPNLQLDVTSGFRAPEHNRRVRRAARDSQHQYGDAADIQIDANGDGKLTAADSRMVGLAVEIVELKHPDLVGGLGIYTRGHGRKTWVHIDTRGRRARWRG
;
A
#
# COMPACT_ATOMS: atom_id res chain seq x y z
N MET A 1 1.06 -10.29 -9.01
CA MET A 1 2.22 -10.08 -8.11
C MET A 1 1.67 -9.72 -6.75
N LYS A 2 2.22 -10.28 -5.66
CA LYS A 2 1.84 -9.93 -4.29
C LYS A 2 2.99 -9.15 -3.64
N LEU A 3 2.72 -8.05 -2.96
CA LEU A 3 3.72 -7.33 -2.16
C LEU A 3 3.63 -7.81 -0.71
N THR A 4 4.78 -8.14 -0.11
CA THR A 4 4.90 -8.40 1.32
C THR A 4 5.71 -7.28 1.97
N PHE A 5 5.34 -6.89 3.18
CA PHE A 5 6.03 -5.85 3.95
C PHE A 5 6.87 -6.48 5.04
N ALA A 6 8.04 -5.90 5.31
CA ALA A 6 8.89 -6.30 6.41
C ALA A 6 9.67 -5.10 6.98
N MET A 7 10.01 -5.19 8.26
CA MET A 7 11.05 -4.36 8.86
C MET A 7 12.44 -4.85 8.43
N PRO A 8 13.47 -3.98 8.49
CA PRO A 8 14.85 -4.38 8.25
C PRO A 8 15.25 -5.59 9.09
N SER A 9 15.90 -6.58 8.47
CA SER A 9 16.31 -7.83 9.13
C SER A 9 15.18 -8.63 9.79
N GLN A 10 13.92 -8.39 9.45
CA GLN A 10 12.81 -9.20 9.95
C GLN A 10 12.82 -10.59 9.28
N GLU A 11 12.55 -11.64 10.05
CA GLU A 11 12.27 -12.96 9.49
C GLU A 11 10.86 -12.97 8.86
N ILE A 12 10.79 -13.34 7.58
CA ILE A 12 9.54 -13.46 6.84
C ILE A 12 9.32 -14.90 6.38
N SER A 13 8.05 -15.27 6.23
CA SER A 13 7.68 -16.48 5.52
C SER A 13 7.49 -16.15 4.04
N TYR A 14 8.31 -16.74 3.18
CA TYR A 14 8.20 -16.63 1.73
C TYR A 14 7.71 -17.97 1.17
N PRO A 15 6.51 -18.04 0.56
CA PRO A 15 6.01 -19.28 -0.01
C PRO A 15 6.84 -19.63 -1.25
N LEU A 16 7.68 -20.65 -1.13
CA LEU A 16 8.37 -21.28 -2.25
C LEU A 16 7.85 -22.68 -2.46
N ASP A 17 7.52 -23.01 -3.70
CA ASP A 17 7.36 -24.39 -4.14
C ASP A 17 8.67 -24.83 -4.80
N VAL A 18 9.51 -25.53 -4.03
CA VAL A 18 10.81 -26.03 -4.51
C VAL A 18 10.68 -27.50 -4.84
N GLN A 19 10.82 -27.82 -6.13
CA GLN A 19 10.94 -29.21 -6.59
C GLN A 19 12.41 -29.64 -6.61
N GLY A 20 12.74 -30.75 -5.94
CA GLY A 20 14.09 -31.32 -5.84
C GLY A 20 14.73 -31.16 -4.45
N ASP A 21 16.02 -31.45 -4.34
CA ASP A 21 16.77 -31.32 -3.08
C ASP A 21 17.14 -29.85 -2.78
N PRO A 22 16.54 -29.21 -1.75
CA PRO A 22 16.78 -27.81 -1.42
C PRO A 22 18.07 -27.60 -0.62
N THR A 23 18.73 -28.65 -0.13
CA THR A 23 19.91 -28.51 0.76
C THR A 23 21.11 -27.84 0.10
N SER A 24 21.17 -27.88 -1.24
CA SER A 24 22.20 -27.19 -2.04
C SER A 24 21.79 -25.80 -2.51
N LEU A 25 20.56 -25.35 -2.19
CA LEU A 25 20.06 -24.04 -2.61
C LEU A 25 20.45 -22.98 -1.59
N GLN A 26 20.80 -21.82 -2.11
CA GLN A 26 20.92 -20.60 -1.34
C GLN A 26 19.90 -19.59 -1.85
N TYR A 27 19.56 -18.63 -1.01
CA TYR A 27 18.78 -17.47 -1.39
C TYR A 27 19.57 -16.19 -1.15
N ALA A 28 19.26 -15.17 -1.94
CA ALA A 28 19.70 -13.81 -1.75
C ALA A 28 18.61 -12.86 -2.26
N TRP A 29 18.66 -11.62 -1.80
CA TRP A 29 17.79 -10.55 -2.30
C TRP A 29 18.49 -9.75 -3.38
N VAL A 30 17.74 -9.42 -4.42
CA VAL A 30 18.12 -8.49 -5.49
C VAL A 30 17.18 -7.30 -5.41
N ARG A 31 17.73 -6.09 -5.42
CA ARG A 31 16.90 -4.88 -5.40
C ARG A 31 16.10 -4.78 -6.70
N ASN A 32 14.86 -4.30 -6.61
CA ASN A 32 13.98 -4.24 -7.77
C ASN A 32 14.58 -3.36 -8.88
N GLY A 33 14.60 -3.87 -10.11
CA GLY A 33 15.26 -3.24 -11.25
C GLY A 33 16.78 -3.47 -11.34
N ASP A 34 17.41 -4.06 -10.32
CA ASP A 34 18.82 -4.41 -10.34
C ASP A 34 19.03 -5.89 -10.69
N THR A 35 20.26 -6.25 -11.02
CA THR A 35 20.71 -7.63 -11.31
C THR A 35 21.70 -8.16 -10.28
N VAL A 36 22.33 -7.27 -9.51
CA VAL A 36 23.34 -7.61 -8.50
C VAL A 36 22.67 -7.97 -7.18
N LEU A 37 23.22 -8.97 -6.49
CA LEU A 37 22.78 -9.34 -5.15
C LEU A 37 22.94 -8.17 -4.18
N ALA A 38 21.85 -7.78 -3.54
CA ALA A 38 21.83 -6.76 -2.48
C ALA A 38 22.18 -7.33 -1.11
N THR A 39 22.19 -8.66 -0.96
CA THR A 39 22.53 -9.36 0.29
C THR A 39 23.44 -10.55 0.00
N PRO A 40 24.29 -10.97 0.96
CA PRO A 40 25.09 -12.17 0.80
C PRO A 40 24.18 -13.41 0.67
N PRO A 41 24.57 -14.41 -0.14
CA PRO A 41 23.88 -15.70 -0.23
C PRO A 41 23.75 -16.37 1.15
N ARG A 42 22.56 -16.90 1.45
CA ARG A 42 22.25 -17.64 2.68
C ARG A 42 21.67 -19.01 2.34
N PRO A 43 21.96 -20.07 3.12
CA PRO A 43 21.33 -21.38 2.91
C PRO A 43 19.80 -21.28 2.95
N LEU A 44 19.13 -21.96 2.01
CA LEU A 44 17.68 -22.06 2.02
C LEU A 44 17.24 -23.17 2.98
N ALA A 45 16.75 -22.79 4.15
CA ALA A 45 16.30 -23.71 5.20
C ALA A 45 14.78 -23.61 5.42
N GLY A 46 14.01 -24.02 4.41
CA GLY A 46 12.55 -23.95 4.43
C GLY A 46 11.99 -22.60 3.94
N ALA A 47 10.82 -22.21 4.44
CA ALA A 47 10.10 -21.03 3.97
C ALA A 47 10.51 -19.71 4.65
N ARG A 48 11.37 -19.77 5.69
CA ARG A 48 11.77 -18.58 6.46
C ARG A 48 13.01 -17.94 5.86
N MET A 49 12.96 -16.63 5.66
CA MET A 49 14.04 -15.84 5.08
C MET A 49 14.22 -14.55 5.87
N LEU A 50 15.46 -14.08 5.96
CA LEU A 50 15.76 -12.78 6.56
C LEU A 50 15.57 -11.69 5.49
N ALA A 51 14.74 -10.69 5.78
CA ALA A 51 14.65 -9.50 4.95
C ALA A 51 16.01 -8.76 4.90
N PRO A 52 16.31 -8.01 3.82
CA PRO A 52 17.44 -7.08 3.80
C PRO A 52 17.43 -6.14 5.01
N ASP A 53 18.62 -5.70 5.42
CA ASP A 53 18.84 -4.72 6.49
C ASP A 53 18.66 -3.27 6.02
N THR A 54 18.46 -3.07 4.72
CA THR A 54 18.22 -1.76 4.10
C THR A 54 16.84 -1.71 3.47
N ALA A 55 16.21 -0.53 3.53
CA ALA A 55 14.91 -0.30 2.95
C ALA A 55 14.90 -0.37 1.42
N GLY A 56 13.71 -0.64 0.88
CA GLY A 56 13.42 -0.65 -0.55
C GLY A 56 12.63 -1.88 -0.99
N PHE A 57 12.52 -2.03 -2.30
CA PHE A 57 11.81 -3.15 -2.93
C PHE A 57 12.81 -4.20 -3.42
N PHE A 58 12.54 -5.46 -3.10
CA PHE A 58 13.43 -6.58 -3.39
C PHE A 58 12.69 -7.75 -4.01
N ARG A 59 13.41 -8.47 -4.87
CA ARG A 59 13.02 -9.73 -5.49
C ARG A 59 13.92 -10.81 -4.91
N LEU A 60 13.36 -12.00 -4.73
CA LEU A 60 14.13 -13.14 -4.26
C LEU A 60 14.90 -13.77 -5.42
N ALA A 61 16.18 -14.06 -5.22
CA ALA A 61 17.00 -14.85 -6.11
C ALA A 61 17.40 -16.17 -5.44
N LEU A 62 17.22 -17.28 -6.17
CA LEU A 62 17.70 -18.60 -5.78
C LEU A 62 19.02 -18.89 -6.49
N LEU A 63 19.96 -19.48 -5.75
CA LEU A 63 21.32 -19.73 -6.19
C LEU A 63 21.64 -21.22 -6.04
N LYS A 64 22.30 -21.79 -7.05
CA LYS A 64 22.81 -23.18 -7.03
C LYS A 64 24.10 -23.28 -7.85
N GLY A 65 25.22 -23.57 -7.20
CA GLY A 65 26.54 -23.52 -7.85
C GLY A 65 26.78 -22.12 -8.44
N ASN A 66 27.04 -22.04 -9.75
CA ASN A 66 27.20 -20.76 -10.46
C ASN A 66 25.89 -20.24 -11.09
N GLY A 67 24.77 -20.92 -10.88
CA GLY A 67 23.46 -20.52 -11.41
C GLY A 67 22.71 -19.59 -10.47
N GLN A 68 22.11 -18.52 -11.03
CA GLN A 68 21.17 -17.63 -10.36
C GLN A 68 19.83 -17.65 -11.10
N ARG A 69 18.74 -17.72 -10.34
CA ARG A 69 17.37 -17.60 -10.87
C ARG A 69 16.55 -16.67 -10.00
N ASP A 70 16.00 -15.63 -10.61
CA ASP A 70 15.05 -14.75 -9.95
C ASP A 70 13.70 -15.46 -9.79
N VAL A 71 13.11 -15.35 -8.61
CA VAL A 71 11.80 -15.90 -8.28
C VAL A 71 10.75 -14.84 -8.60
N GLU A 72 9.83 -15.18 -9.49
CA GLU A 72 8.71 -14.30 -9.83
C GLU A 72 7.57 -14.42 -8.80
N GLY A 73 6.76 -13.37 -8.70
CA GLY A 73 5.44 -13.44 -8.06
C GLY A 73 5.28 -12.74 -6.71
N LEU A 74 6.34 -12.67 -5.89
CA LEU A 74 6.34 -11.90 -4.64
C LEU A 74 7.45 -10.85 -4.64
N THR A 75 7.08 -9.61 -4.33
CA THR A 75 8.04 -8.53 -4.07
C THR A 75 8.05 -8.25 -2.58
N LEU A 76 9.24 -8.11 -2.00
CA LEU A 76 9.41 -7.71 -0.61
C LEU A 76 9.65 -6.20 -0.55
N ALA A 77 8.79 -5.47 0.17
CA ALA A 77 9.03 -4.09 0.56
C ALA A 77 9.60 -4.07 1.98
N VAL A 78 10.88 -3.75 2.10
CA VAL A 78 11.51 -3.47 3.39
C VAL A 78 11.28 -2.00 3.73
N LEU A 79 10.65 -1.76 4.86
CA LEU A 79 10.28 -0.42 5.33
C LEU A 79 11.50 0.33 5.87
N VAL A 80 11.44 1.66 5.78
CA VAL A 80 12.20 2.54 6.67
C VAL A 80 11.44 2.62 7.99
N PRO A 81 12.03 2.16 9.11
CA PRO A 81 11.44 2.28 10.44
C PRO A 81 10.97 3.70 10.76
N PHE A 82 9.84 3.83 11.47
CA PHE A 82 9.31 5.14 11.86
C PHE A 82 10.27 5.96 12.73
N ASP A 83 11.05 5.28 13.58
CA ASP A 83 12.01 5.88 14.50
C ASP A 83 13.23 6.50 13.80
N GLU A 84 13.47 6.21 12.52
CA GLU A 84 14.43 6.96 11.69
C GLU A 84 13.95 8.40 11.36
N LYS A 85 12.69 8.74 11.66
CA LYS A 85 12.17 10.09 11.42
C LYS A 85 12.67 11.08 12.47
N GLU A 86 13.55 11.99 12.06
CA GLU A 86 14.07 13.06 12.90
C GLU A 86 13.17 14.32 12.84
N GLY A 87 12.44 14.59 13.92
CA GLY A 87 11.56 15.76 13.99
C GLY A 87 10.45 15.68 12.93
N SER A 88 10.43 16.58 11.94
CA SER A 88 9.47 16.54 10.83
C SER A 88 10.03 15.93 9.54
N MET A 89 11.28 15.48 9.55
CA MET A 89 12.01 15.04 8.37
C MET A 89 12.29 13.53 8.43
N LEU A 90 12.31 12.89 7.26
CA LEU A 90 12.83 11.54 7.09
C LEU A 90 13.82 11.57 5.93
N ARG A 91 15.11 11.41 6.21
CA ARG A 91 16.19 11.38 5.18
C ARG A 91 16.08 12.52 4.15
N GLY A 92 15.79 13.74 4.61
CA GLY A 92 15.65 14.94 3.76
C GLY A 92 14.26 15.17 3.14
N TYR A 93 13.31 14.24 3.30
CA TYR A 93 11.92 14.40 2.88
C TYR A 93 11.04 14.92 4.03
N HIS A 94 10.23 15.96 3.78
CA HIS A 94 9.41 16.55 4.83
C HIS A 94 8.09 15.80 5.02
N ILE A 95 8.03 14.93 6.03
CA ILE A 95 6.81 14.21 6.43
C ILE A 95 5.88 15.12 7.24
N GLY A 96 6.43 15.91 8.14
CA GLY A 96 5.68 16.62 9.15
C GLY A 96 5.63 15.84 10.46
N THR A 97 4.70 16.24 11.33
CA THR A 97 4.58 15.70 12.69
C THR A 97 3.20 15.10 12.86
N TYR A 98 3.14 13.85 13.29
CA TYR A 98 1.92 13.15 13.65
C TYR A 98 1.29 13.75 14.91
N LEU A 99 0.00 13.50 15.11
CA LEU A 99 -0.70 13.96 16.32
C LEU A 99 -0.13 13.27 17.57
N SER A 100 0.19 11.99 17.46
CA SER A 100 0.80 11.17 18.53
C SER A 100 2.09 11.77 19.08
N GLU A 101 2.89 12.38 18.22
CA GLU A 101 4.16 13.01 18.60
C GLU A 101 3.98 14.34 19.35
N ARG A 102 2.80 14.96 19.28
CA ARG A 102 2.53 16.27 19.90
C ARG A 102 1.81 16.19 21.23
N VAL A 103 1.09 15.11 21.48
CA VAL A 103 0.17 15.00 22.62
C VAL A 103 0.79 14.10 23.68
N ARG A 104 0.86 14.56 24.93
CA ARG A 104 1.39 13.77 26.07
C ARG A 104 0.48 12.62 26.50
N ARG A 105 -0.74 12.55 25.98
CA ARG A 105 -1.70 11.47 26.22
C ARG A 105 -1.64 10.48 25.06
N PRO A 106 -1.82 9.17 25.31
CA PRO A 106 -1.88 8.17 24.24
C PRO A 106 -2.93 8.58 23.21
N THR A 107 -2.52 8.79 21.96
CA THR A 107 -3.48 8.89 20.86
C THR A 107 -4.13 7.54 20.65
N ARG A 108 -5.38 7.54 20.15
CA ARG A 108 -6.10 6.28 19.86
C ARG A 108 -5.46 5.48 18.71
N VAL A 109 -4.66 6.12 17.86
CA VAL A 109 -4.00 5.52 16.71
C VAL A 109 -2.48 5.72 16.86
N PRO A 110 -1.69 4.65 16.87
CA PRO A 110 -0.23 4.76 16.85
C PRO A 110 0.24 5.32 15.49
N PRO A 111 1.44 5.92 15.43
CA PRO A 111 2.06 6.21 14.13
C PRO A 111 2.25 4.93 13.30
N PRO A 112 2.48 5.04 11.98
CA PRO A 112 2.90 3.90 11.17
C PRO A 112 4.13 3.20 11.76
N GLU A 113 4.26 1.89 11.55
CA GLU A 113 5.48 1.15 11.93
C GLU A 113 6.70 1.61 11.12
N GLY A 114 6.47 2.02 9.87
CA GLY A 114 7.50 2.53 8.97
C GLY A 114 6.91 3.03 7.65
N PHE A 115 7.81 3.33 6.72
CA PHE A 115 7.49 3.92 5.44
C PHE A 115 8.13 3.12 4.29
N LEU A 116 7.42 2.99 3.18
CA LEU A 116 8.03 2.59 1.91
C LEU A 116 9.06 3.66 1.51
N GLU A 117 10.29 3.25 1.17
CA GLU A 117 11.24 4.12 0.47
C GLU A 117 11.03 4.00 -1.03
N ILE A 118 10.54 5.07 -1.65
CA ILE A 118 10.09 5.10 -3.04
C ILE A 118 11.05 5.96 -3.84
N THR A 119 11.68 5.37 -4.84
CA THR A 119 12.46 6.07 -5.88
C THR A 119 11.66 6.17 -7.17
N GLU A 120 12.17 6.93 -8.15
CA GLU A 120 11.46 7.15 -9.42
C GLU A 120 11.19 5.85 -10.20
N ARG A 121 12.07 4.85 -10.09
CA ARG A 121 11.90 3.55 -10.75
C ARG A 121 10.79 2.70 -10.14
N ASP A 122 10.42 2.97 -8.88
CA ASP A 122 9.46 2.14 -8.15
C ASP A 122 8.02 2.52 -8.47
N LEU A 123 7.79 3.67 -9.11
CA LEU A 123 6.44 4.22 -9.31
C LEU A 123 5.49 3.29 -10.07
N ALA A 124 5.99 2.54 -11.04
CA ALA A 124 5.18 1.61 -11.83
C ALA A 124 5.10 0.21 -11.22
N LEU A 125 5.77 -0.03 -10.08
CA LEU A 125 5.78 -1.33 -9.43
C LEU A 125 4.35 -1.66 -8.93
N PRO A 126 3.75 -2.79 -9.34
CA PRO A 126 2.47 -3.22 -8.80
C PRO A 126 2.59 -3.51 -7.29
N ILE A 127 1.68 -2.94 -6.50
CA ILE A 127 1.55 -3.25 -5.07
C ILE A 127 0.47 -4.31 -4.82
N THR A 128 -0.54 -4.34 -5.69
CA THR A 128 -1.58 -5.39 -5.76
C THR A 128 -1.87 -5.72 -7.22
N THR A 129 -2.96 -6.43 -7.51
CA THR A 129 -3.37 -6.74 -8.89
C THR A 129 -3.75 -5.48 -9.66
N HIS A 130 -4.45 -4.55 -9.01
CA HIS A 130 -5.02 -3.37 -9.65
C HIS A 130 -4.33 -2.05 -9.27
N LEU A 131 -3.44 -2.08 -8.28
CA LEU A 131 -2.79 -0.89 -7.74
C LEU A 131 -1.27 -0.96 -7.90
N SER A 132 -0.66 0.21 -7.98
CA SER A 132 0.78 0.44 -8.06
C SER A 132 1.30 1.28 -6.89
N VAL A 133 2.62 1.32 -6.70
CA VAL A 133 3.26 2.17 -5.68
C VAL A 133 2.90 3.66 -5.87
N ARG A 134 2.76 4.13 -7.12
CA ARG A 134 2.39 5.52 -7.43
C ARG A 134 1.06 5.94 -6.80
N ASP A 135 0.10 5.03 -6.69
CA ASP A 135 -1.24 5.32 -6.15
C ASP A 135 -1.19 5.76 -4.68
N PHE A 136 -0.12 5.37 -3.98
CA PHE A 136 0.13 5.70 -2.58
C PHE A 136 1.17 6.80 -2.39
N LEU A 137 1.69 7.40 -3.46
CA LEU A 137 2.66 8.49 -3.36
C LEU A 137 2.00 9.75 -2.79
N ASN A 138 2.68 10.41 -1.85
CA ASN A 138 2.22 11.68 -1.31
C ASN A 138 2.27 12.78 -2.39
N GLN A 139 1.11 13.38 -2.68
CA GLN A 139 0.95 14.40 -3.72
C GLN A 139 1.15 15.83 -3.17
N ASP A 140 2.33 16.12 -2.65
CA ASP A 140 2.60 17.34 -1.86
C ASP A 140 3.47 18.38 -2.56
N GLY A 141 3.83 18.14 -3.83
CA GLY A 141 4.65 19.04 -4.64
C GLY A 141 6.14 19.01 -4.34
N GLN A 142 6.61 18.29 -3.32
CA GLN A 142 8.04 18.15 -3.04
C GLN A 142 8.74 17.52 -4.26
N LYS A 143 10.00 17.89 -4.52
CA LYS A 143 10.79 17.40 -5.67
C LYS A 143 11.99 16.54 -5.26
N VAL A 144 12.23 16.41 -3.95
CA VAL A 144 13.28 15.56 -3.40
C VAL A 144 12.90 14.08 -3.54
N TRP A 145 13.93 13.26 -3.77
CA TRP A 145 13.87 11.80 -3.82
C TRP A 145 14.98 11.23 -2.92
N PRO A 146 14.79 10.03 -2.33
CA PRO A 146 13.56 9.23 -2.34
C PRO A 146 12.39 9.92 -1.62
N ARG A 147 11.17 9.41 -1.87
CA ARG A 147 9.95 9.80 -1.17
C ARG A 147 9.46 8.67 -0.30
N TYR A 148 8.58 8.99 0.63
CA TYR A 148 8.14 8.04 1.64
C TYR A 148 6.62 7.99 1.76
N ALA A 149 6.09 6.77 1.91
CA ALA A 149 4.66 6.54 2.11
C ALA A 149 4.40 5.44 3.13
N ALA A 150 3.53 5.71 4.10
CA ALA A 150 2.97 4.64 4.91
C ALA A 150 1.83 3.97 4.12
N VAL A 151 1.80 2.64 4.12
CA VAL A 151 0.76 1.85 3.44
C VAL A 151 0.39 0.66 4.31
N SER A 152 -0.90 0.53 4.63
CA SER A 152 -1.43 -0.58 5.42
C SER A 152 -1.75 -1.78 4.52
N PRO A 153 -1.25 -2.99 4.81
CA PRO A 153 -1.66 -4.21 4.10
C PRO A 153 -3.18 -4.44 4.14
N LYS A 154 -3.84 -4.12 5.27
CA LYS A 154 -5.29 -4.24 5.39
C LYS A 154 -6.05 -3.34 4.42
N LEU A 155 -5.54 -2.12 4.17
CA LEU A 155 -6.14 -1.22 3.19
C LEU A 155 -6.05 -1.84 1.79
N LEU A 156 -4.89 -2.37 1.43
CA LEU A 156 -4.68 -3.03 0.13
C LEU A 156 -5.63 -4.21 -0.08
N ASP A 157 -5.74 -5.08 0.93
CA ASP A 157 -6.67 -6.22 0.89
C ASP A 157 -8.12 -5.76 0.72
N LYS A 158 -8.54 -4.74 1.48
CA LYS A 158 -9.90 -4.19 1.38
C LYS A 158 -10.17 -3.59 0.01
N LEU A 159 -9.23 -2.84 -0.56
CA LEU A 159 -9.41 -2.22 -1.88
C LEU A 159 -9.55 -3.29 -2.96
N GLU A 160 -8.72 -4.34 -2.95
CA GLU A 160 -8.84 -5.46 -3.89
C GLU A 160 -10.16 -6.21 -3.73
N LEU A 161 -10.64 -6.43 -2.50
CA LEU A 161 -11.95 -7.04 -2.25
C LEU A 161 -13.11 -6.17 -2.74
N VAL A 162 -13.00 -4.85 -2.60
CA VAL A 162 -14.00 -3.91 -3.14
C VAL A 162 -14.01 -3.95 -4.67
N ILE A 163 -12.83 -3.94 -5.30
CA ILE A 163 -12.71 -4.05 -6.77
C ILE A 163 -13.28 -5.40 -7.24
N ALA A 164 -13.01 -6.49 -6.52
CA ALA A 164 -13.54 -7.81 -6.82
C ALA A 164 -15.07 -7.87 -6.68
N GLU A 165 -15.65 -7.24 -5.65
CA GLU A 165 -17.10 -7.19 -5.44
C GLU A 165 -17.80 -6.36 -6.53
N VAL A 166 -17.22 -5.21 -6.93
CA VAL A 166 -17.72 -4.42 -8.07
C VAL A 166 -17.63 -5.24 -9.37
N THR A 167 -16.47 -5.87 -9.63
CA THR A 167 -16.26 -6.73 -10.80
C THR A 167 -17.31 -7.83 -10.88
N ARG A 168 -17.65 -8.44 -9.75
CA ARG A 168 -18.65 -9.52 -9.67
C ARG A 168 -20.03 -9.09 -10.16
N TRP A 169 -20.42 -7.82 -9.99
CA TRP A 169 -21.71 -7.30 -10.45
C TRP A 169 -21.83 -7.23 -11.96
N HIS A 170 -20.73 -7.22 -12.70
CA HIS A 170 -20.71 -7.24 -14.16
C HIS A 170 -20.82 -8.65 -14.79
N GLY A 171 -20.85 -9.71 -13.97
CA GLY A 171 -20.92 -11.10 -14.45
C GLY A 171 -19.55 -11.70 -14.84
N GLN A 172 -19.45 -13.04 -14.86
CA GLN A 172 -18.18 -13.78 -15.02
C GLN A 172 -17.58 -13.79 -16.44
N GLY A 173 -18.04 -12.94 -17.37
CA GLY A 173 -17.74 -13.06 -18.79
C GLY A 173 -16.72 -12.06 -19.35
N SER A 174 -16.32 -11.05 -18.60
CA SER A 174 -15.37 -10.04 -19.06
C SER A 174 -14.57 -9.58 -17.86
N ARG A 175 -13.24 -9.56 -17.95
CA ARG A 175 -12.44 -8.71 -17.06
C ARG A 175 -12.85 -7.29 -17.45
N PRO A 176 -13.72 -6.60 -16.70
CA PRO A 176 -13.99 -5.23 -17.07
C PRO A 176 -12.64 -4.54 -16.87
N ASN A 177 -12.16 -3.83 -17.88
CA ASN A 177 -11.14 -2.81 -17.64
C ASN A 177 -11.83 -1.72 -16.82
N LEU A 178 -12.06 -2.00 -15.53
CA LEU A 178 -12.68 -1.07 -14.60
C LEU A 178 -11.77 0.14 -14.57
N GLN A 179 -12.31 1.28 -14.97
CA GLN A 179 -11.58 2.53 -14.85
C GLN A 179 -11.44 2.82 -13.35
N LEU A 180 -10.25 2.60 -12.82
CA LEU A 180 -9.87 2.84 -11.43
C LEU A 180 -8.88 4.01 -11.36
N ASP A 181 -9.17 4.99 -10.51
CA ASP A 181 -8.26 6.09 -10.19
C ASP A 181 -8.12 6.21 -8.67
N VAL A 182 -6.89 6.19 -8.16
CA VAL A 182 -6.60 6.53 -6.76
C VAL A 182 -6.27 8.01 -6.70
N THR A 183 -7.26 8.81 -6.36
CA THR A 183 -7.10 10.27 -6.27
C THR A 183 -6.17 10.66 -5.11
N SER A 184 -6.19 9.92 -3.99
CA SER A 184 -5.27 10.14 -2.87
C SER A 184 -5.07 8.87 -2.05
N GLY A 185 -3.83 8.38 -1.96
CA GLY A 185 -3.41 7.37 -0.98
C GLY A 185 -2.81 8.00 0.27
N PHE A 186 -1.54 7.75 0.57
CA PHE A 186 -0.88 8.36 1.73
C PHE A 186 -0.81 9.89 1.63
N ARG A 187 -1.09 10.57 2.75
CA ARG A 187 -0.89 12.02 2.91
C ARG A 187 0.00 12.26 4.12
N ALA A 188 1.23 12.70 3.90
CA ALA A 188 2.11 13.05 5.01
C ALA A 188 1.47 14.13 5.90
N PRO A 189 1.70 14.13 7.23
CA PRO A 189 1.08 15.10 8.13
C PRO A 189 1.20 16.57 7.72
N GLU A 190 2.34 16.98 7.17
CA GLU A 190 2.52 18.32 6.63
C GLU A 190 1.54 18.61 5.48
N HIS A 191 1.45 17.69 4.50
CA HIS A 191 0.53 17.84 3.38
C HIS A 191 -0.92 17.85 3.86
N ASN A 192 -1.31 16.93 4.75
CA ASN A 192 -2.66 16.81 5.25
C ASN A 192 -3.16 18.13 5.90
N ARG A 193 -2.29 18.88 6.58
CA ARG A 193 -2.63 20.21 7.15
C ARG A 193 -3.04 21.25 6.11
N ARG A 194 -2.53 21.14 4.88
CA ARG A 194 -2.82 22.07 3.78
C ARG A 194 -4.06 21.68 2.98
N VAL A 195 -4.54 20.44 3.13
CA VAL A 195 -5.75 19.96 2.46
C VAL A 195 -6.98 20.59 3.13
N ARG A 196 -7.74 21.37 2.35
CA ARG A 196 -8.94 22.07 2.82
C ARG A 196 -9.96 21.08 3.39
N ARG A 197 -10.44 21.32 4.62
CA ARG A 197 -11.41 20.48 5.36
C ARG A 197 -10.92 19.06 5.71
N ALA A 198 -9.64 18.74 5.50
CA ALA A 198 -9.11 17.48 6.00
C ALA A 198 -9.13 17.46 7.53
N ALA A 199 -9.54 16.32 8.09
CA ALA A 199 -9.39 16.09 9.52
C ALA A 199 -7.90 16.15 9.90
N ARG A 200 -7.58 16.81 11.02
CA ARG A 200 -6.18 16.88 11.52
C ARG A 200 -5.58 15.50 11.77
N ASP A 201 -6.43 14.55 12.16
CA ASP A 201 -6.07 13.16 12.44
C ASP A 201 -6.64 12.21 11.36
N SER A 202 -6.48 12.59 10.09
CA SER A 202 -6.96 11.80 8.96
C SER A 202 -6.18 10.48 8.84
N GLN A 203 -6.91 9.41 8.52
CA GLN A 203 -6.39 8.06 8.27
C GLN A 203 -5.38 8.02 7.10
N HIS A 204 -5.46 8.92 6.12
CA HIS A 204 -4.44 9.03 5.07
C HIS A 204 -3.01 9.23 5.60
N GLN A 205 -2.85 9.84 6.78
CA GLN A 205 -1.53 10.01 7.41
C GLN A 205 -0.93 8.70 7.91
N TYR A 206 -1.78 7.72 8.23
CA TYR A 206 -1.38 6.45 8.81
C TYR A 206 -1.24 5.34 7.76
N GLY A 207 -1.49 5.65 6.49
CA GLY A 207 -1.39 4.71 5.39
C GLY A 207 -2.58 3.76 5.25
N ASP A 208 -3.64 3.95 6.05
CA ASP A 208 -4.79 3.06 6.12
C ASP A 208 -6.05 3.65 5.46
N ALA A 209 -5.91 4.71 4.64
CA ALA A 209 -6.98 5.27 3.82
C ALA A 209 -6.60 5.52 2.36
N ALA A 210 -7.59 5.47 1.48
CA ALA A 210 -7.52 5.91 0.10
C ALA A 210 -8.82 6.60 -0.35
N ASP A 211 -8.70 7.61 -1.19
CA ASP A 211 -9.78 8.24 -1.95
C ASP A 211 -9.74 7.67 -3.37
N ILE A 212 -10.79 6.96 -3.79
CA ILE A 212 -10.83 6.24 -5.08
C ILE A 212 -12.04 6.63 -5.94
N GLN A 213 -11.86 6.47 -7.26
CA GLN A 213 -12.92 6.50 -8.26
C GLN A 213 -12.91 5.16 -9.00
N ILE A 214 -14.08 4.54 -9.19
CA ILE A 214 -14.25 3.35 -10.02
C ILE A 214 -15.43 3.61 -10.93
N ASP A 215 -15.33 3.32 -12.22
CA ASP A 215 -16.48 3.16 -13.11
C ASP A 215 -17.15 1.82 -12.76
N ALA A 216 -18.10 1.88 -11.84
CA ALA A 216 -18.67 0.69 -11.20
C ALA A 216 -19.89 0.14 -11.95
N ASN A 217 -20.47 0.91 -12.88
CA ASN A 217 -21.53 0.45 -13.77
C ASN A 217 -21.02 0.11 -15.19
N GLY A 218 -19.76 0.45 -15.51
CA GLY A 218 -19.09 0.09 -16.76
C GLY A 218 -19.55 0.93 -17.95
N ASP A 219 -20.12 2.11 -17.72
CA ASP A 219 -20.63 3.01 -18.76
C ASP A 219 -19.57 4.00 -19.30
N GLY A 220 -18.34 3.91 -18.79
CA GLY A 220 -17.20 4.75 -19.15
C GLY A 220 -17.23 6.13 -18.48
N LYS A 221 -18.09 6.35 -17.49
CA LYS A 221 -18.22 7.64 -16.78
C LYS A 221 -18.04 7.45 -15.28
N LEU A 222 -17.38 8.42 -14.66
CA LEU A 222 -17.23 8.48 -13.21
C LEU A 222 -18.30 9.40 -12.63
N THR A 223 -19.38 8.80 -12.12
CA THR A 223 -20.57 9.52 -11.66
C THR A 223 -20.85 9.31 -10.17
N ALA A 224 -21.87 10.00 -9.68
CA ALA A 224 -22.41 9.78 -8.34
C ALA A 224 -23.10 8.41 -8.19
N ALA A 225 -23.53 7.77 -9.29
CA ALA A 225 -24.07 6.42 -9.23
C ALA A 225 -22.95 5.43 -8.90
N ASP A 226 -21.79 5.59 -9.54
CA ASP A 226 -20.63 4.74 -9.31
C ASP A 226 -20.12 4.84 -7.87
N SER A 227 -20.01 6.06 -7.34
CA SER A 227 -19.59 6.24 -5.93
C SER A 227 -20.54 5.57 -4.94
N ARG A 228 -21.85 5.49 -5.25
CA ARG A 228 -22.83 4.77 -4.41
C ARG A 228 -22.66 3.25 -4.54
N MET A 229 -22.40 2.77 -5.76
CA MET A 229 -22.10 1.36 -6.02
C MET A 229 -20.83 0.91 -5.29
N VAL A 230 -19.73 1.66 -5.41
CA VAL A 230 -18.50 1.41 -4.64
C VAL A 230 -18.78 1.44 -3.14
N GLY A 231 -19.58 2.41 -2.66
CA GLY A 231 -19.99 2.45 -1.26
C GLY A 231 -20.74 1.19 -0.79
N LEU A 232 -21.63 0.64 -1.63
CA LEU A 232 -22.32 -0.62 -1.34
C LEU A 232 -21.34 -1.81 -1.34
N ALA A 233 -20.38 -1.83 -2.24
CA ALA A 233 -19.35 -2.88 -2.28
C ALA A 233 -18.52 -2.86 -0.99
N VAL A 234 -18.16 -1.68 -0.49
CA VAL A 234 -17.48 -1.52 0.81
C VAL A 234 -18.31 -2.10 1.96
N GLU A 235 -19.62 -1.81 2.02
CA GLU A 235 -20.48 -2.38 3.07
C GLU A 235 -20.54 -3.92 2.99
N ILE A 236 -20.62 -4.49 1.79
CA ILE A 236 -20.62 -5.95 1.60
C ILE A 236 -19.27 -6.57 2.01
N VAL A 237 -18.17 -5.93 1.63
CA VAL A 237 -16.82 -6.38 2.01
C VAL A 237 -16.65 -6.35 3.53
N GLU A 238 -17.04 -5.26 4.21
CA GLU A 238 -16.93 -5.18 5.67
C GLU A 238 -17.84 -6.18 6.39
N LEU A 239 -19.00 -6.55 5.82
CA LEU A 239 -19.85 -7.62 6.36
C LEU A 239 -19.18 -8.99 6.27
N LYS A 240 -18.47 -9.28 5.18
CA LYS A 240 -17.75 -10.56 4.96
C LYS A 240 -16.40 -10.60 5.68
N HIS A 241 -15.78 -9.44 5.88
CA HIS A 241 -14.45 -9.25 6.46
C HIS A 241 -14.48 -8.19 7.58
N PRO A 242 -15.04 -8.51 8.75
CA PRO A 242 -15.21 -7.55 9.85
C PRO A 242 -13.89 -6.96 10.38
N ASP A 243 -12.77 -7.64 10.16
CA ASP A 243 -11.42 -7.21 10.51
C ASP A 243 -10.87 -6.06 9.64
N LEU A 244 -11.54 -5.79 8.50
CA LEU A 244 -11.26 -4.70 7.57
C LEU A 244 -12.21 -3.49 7.76
N VAL A 245 -13.03 -3.49 8.82
CA VAL A 245 -13.99 -2.41 9.10
C VAL A 245 -13.31 -1.04 9.23
N GLY A 246 -13.92 -0.01 8.64
CA GLY A 246 -13.42 1.35 8.82
C GLY A 246 -14.38 2.44 8.38
N GLY A 247 -13.82 3.56 7.96
CA GLY A 247 -14.51 4.72 7.46
C GLY A 247 -14.88 4.58 5.99
N LEU A 248 -16.08 5.03 5.65
CA LEU A 248 -16.59 5.17 4.29
C LEU A 248 -17.20 6.56 4.13
N GLY A 249 -16.62 7.36 3.24
CA GLY A 249 -17.10 8.69 2.89
C GLY A 249 -17.48 8.77 1.42
N ILE A 250 -18.71 9.19 1.10
CA ILE A 250 -19.15 9.32 -0.29
C ILE A 250 -19.23 10.80 -0.66
N TYR A 251 -18.40 11.22 -1.63
CA TYR A 251 -18.29 12.60 -2.08
C TYR A 251 -18.86 12.73 -3.49
N THR A 252 -20.07 13.29 -3.59
CA THR A 252 -20.83 13.33 -4.85
C THR A 252 -21.02 14.75 -5.40
N ARG A 253 -20.67 15.79 -4.64
CA ARG A 253 -20.88 17.20 -5.02
C ARG A 253 -19.76 18.10 -4.50
N GLY A 254 -18.68 18.24 -5.26
CA GLY A 254 -17.64 19.25 -5.01
C GLY A 254 -17.64 20.35 -6.07
N HIS A 255 -17.38 21.61 -5.67
CA HIS A 255 -17.02 22.69 -6.59
C HIS A 255 -15.75 22.30 -7.35
N GLY A 256 -15.89 21.74 -8.56
CA GLY A 256 -14.73 21.35 -9.40
C GLY A 256 -14.70 19.92 -9.99
N ARG A 257 -15.85 19.22 -10.08
CA ARG A 257 -16.12 18.13 -11.07
C ARG A 257 -15.65 16.68 -10.82
N LYS A 258 -15.07 16.29 -9.69
CA LYS A 258 -14.73 14.87 -9.42
C LYS A 258 -15.52 14.28 -8.24
N THR A 259 -16.11 13.10 -8.41
CA THR A 259 -16.74 12.30 -7.34
C THR A 259 -15.73 11.30 -6.80
N TRP A 260 -15.71 10.98 -5.51
CA TRP A 260 -14.81 9.94 -5.01
C TRP A 260 -15.39 9.26 -3.77
N VAL A 261 -14.82 8.11 -3.46
CA VAL A 261 -15.14 7.35 -2.26
C VAL A 261 -13.89 7.28 -1.39
N HIS A 262 -14.00 7.83 -0.18
CA HIS A 262 -13.04 7.62 0.88
C HIS A 262 -13.27 6.22 1.46
N ILE A 263 -12.21 5.42 1.56
CA ILE A 263 -12.21 4.09 2.18
C ILE A 263 -11.02 4.02 3.14
N ASP A 264 -11.25 3.58 4.38
CA ASP A 264 -10.15 3.27 5.31
C ASP A 264 -10.41 2.01 6.14
N THR A 265 -9.39 1.58 6.88
CA THR A 265 -9.40 0.40 7.77
C THR A 265 -9.13 0.74 9.23
N ARG A 266 -9.66 1.88 9.71
CA ARG A 266 -9.46 2.42 11.07
C ARG A 266 -9.93 1.54 12.25
N GLY A 267 -10.40 0.32 11.98
CA GLY A 267 -10.88 -0.65 12.97
C GLY A 267 -12.23 -0.31 13.60
N ARG A 268 -12.92 0.74 13.15
CA ARG A 268 -14.29 1.07 13.58
C ARG A 268 -15.11 1.66 12.45
N ARG A 269 -16.39 1.30 12.41
CA ARG A 269 -17.33 1.78 11.41
C ARG A 269 -17.55 3.30 11.54
N ALA A 270 -17.37 4.03 10.45
CA ALA A 270 -17.74 5.44 10.34
C ALA A 270 -18.31 5.72 8.94
N ARG A 271 -19.38 6.51 8.85
CA ARG A 271 -20.06 6.84 7.58
C ARG A 271 -20.35 8.33 7.49
N TRP A 272 -20.05 8.93 6.35
CA TRP A 272 -20.37 10.32 6.08
C TRP A 272 -20.58 10.58 4.59
N ARG A 273 -21.14 11.74 4.29
CA ARG A 273 -21.31 12.26 2.94
C ARG A 273 -20.75 13.66 2.88
N GLY A 274 -20.05 13.98 1.81
CA GLY A 274 -19.44 15.29 1.58
C GLY A 274 -19.94 15.98 0.33
#